data_AF-A0A923S6Z8-F1
#
_entry.id   AF-A0A923S6Z8-F1
#
_cell.length_a   1.000
_cell.length_b   1.000
_cell.length_c   1.000
_cell.angle_alpha   90.00
_cell.angle_beta   90.00
_cell.angle_gamma   90.00
#
_symmetry.space_group_name_H-M   'P 1'
#
loop_
_entity.id
_entity.type
_entity.pdbx_description
1 polymer ?
#
loop_
_entity_poly.entity_id
_entity_poly.type
_entity_poly.pdbx_seq_one_letter_code
_entity_poly.pdbx_strand_id
1 'polypeptide(L)'
;MTLGQRISLYRKKLNISQEELGARLGVSRQAVSKWETDLSAPDLNNLIGLARELGVSVAELTETPEEPVPPKNTSKKWWFLLSVCVLLPVLIAGFLLYRINQPPAGQVSDYAEPASDFYLQWQVPRTDGREWYEFLTLGNQDVPFPFHTSLHLTAPEKIVTEGTDLHLAAVHHAVCGGLYVDYIRFQADPEQGQAAGDTICRISTMAPGFWTPRGISVGNEKSFVVDAYHSGKEDQAEGTLLYGLKEADGYSLVPHDYLYIWSAFEEGRGYQTIYFFIKDGLVAGISMELMQDMGDFYAAANNTSTFPVDENGDPDFSHRQDLPQEPIDATRQVYIAWNQLVTNENLSAEERYAYRRDVFTNLPDMDWQEFGALGGIDSSGTIFALLDWLSQQEHYSSGDIYFIQRGYAARGIDGAYAEDYCYLLSRALFSDPVAYAKALARSTADDEAVQTLIMGGTAYGADYYPADCETAVSALDAAINANALTAEETGWAKLLRYYLANPNDGYYADYPKTPAELEN
;
A
#
# COMPACT_ATOMS: atom_id res chain seq x y z
N MET A 1 -35.95 21.87 63.53
CA MET A 1 -35.29 22.77 64.52
C MET A 1 -34.32 23.65 63.75
N THR A 2 -34.11 24.93 64.07
CA THR A 2 -33.19 25.74 63.22
C THR A 2 -31.75 25.21 63.34
N LEU A 3 -30.92 25.53 62.35
CA LEU A 3 -29.50 25.16 62.35
C LEU A 3 -28.80 25.75 63.60
N GLY A 4 -29.05 27.02 63.92
CA GLY A 4 -28.50 27.67 65.10
C GLY A 4 -28.94 27.03 66.41
N GLN A 5 -30.23 26.69 66.51
CA GLN A 5 -30.77 25.99 67.68
C GLN A 5 -30.11 24.62 67.88
N ARG A 6 -29.86 23.87 66.79
CA ARG A 6 -29.17 22.57 66.82
C ARG A 6 -27.72 22.68 67.22
N ILE A 7 -26.98 23.65 66.67
CA ILE A 7 -25.60 23.95 67.08
C ILE A 7 -25.57 24.21 68.60
N SER A 8 -26.46 25.06 69.11
CA SER A 8 -26.56 25.34 70.56
C SER A 8 -26.91 24.08 71.36
N LEU A 9 -27.82 23.23 70.86
CA LEU A 9 -28.22 22.00 71.54
C LEU A 9 -27.06 21.01 71.67
N TYR A 10 -26.35 20.71 70.57
CA TYR A 10 -25.24 19.76 70.61
C TYR A 10 -24.05 20.33 71.38
N ARG A 11 -23.77 21.64 71.26
CA ARG A 11 -22.74 22.30 72.09
C ARG A 11 -23.05 22.15 73.58
N LYS A 12 -24.29 22.39 73.98
CA LYS A 12 -24.74 22.22 75.38
C LYS A 12 -24.68 20.76 75.83
N LYS A 13 -24.98 19.79 74.96
CA LYS A 13 -24.79 18.37 75.28
C LYS A 13 -23.33 18.01 75.57
N LEU A 14 -22.38 18.69 74.92
CA LEU A 14 -20.95 18.55 75.17
C LEU A 14 -20.45 19.38 76.37
N ASN A 15 -21.32 20.14 77.05
CA ASN A 15 -20.99 21.02 78.20
C ASN A 15 -19.88 22.06 77.94
N ILE A 16 -19.65 22.46 76.70
CA ILE A 16 -18.65 23.48 76.33
C ILE A 16 -19.29 24.86 76.12
N SER A 17 -18.56 25.94 76.37
CA SER A 17 -19.03 27.32 76.16
C SER A 17 -18.99 27.72 74.67
N GLN A 18 -19.70 28.79 74.28
CA GLN A 18 -19.58 29.34 72.90
C GLN A 18 -18.17 29.82 72.57
N GLU A 19 -17.44 30.29 73.60
CA GLU A 19 -16.06 30.74 73.46
C GLU A 19 -15.13 29.56 73.18
N GLU A 20 -15.36 28.45 73.86
CA GLU A 20 -14.59 27.23 73.66
C GLU A 20 -14.90 26.55 72.33
N LEU A 21 -16.17 26.51 71.89
CA LEU A 21 -16.51 26.04 70.55
C LEU A 21 -15.88 26.93 69.47
N GLY A 22 -15.85 28.25 69.67
CA GLY A 22 -15.17 29.18 68.76
C GLY A 22 -13.67 28.90 68.68
N ALA A 23 -13.01 28.73 69.84
CA ALA A 23 -11.59 28.41 69.90
C ALA A 23 -11.23 27.10 69.17
N ARG A 24 -12.04 26.05 69.33
CA ARG A 24 -11.84 24.75 68.63
C ARG A 24 -12.00 24.86 67.12
N LEU A 25 -12.92 25.71 66.67
CA LEU A 25 -13.17 25.96 65.24
C LEU A 25 -12.24 27.03 64.64
N GLY A 26 -11.43 27.72 65.46
CA GLY A 26 -10.59 28.83 65.01
C GLY A 26 -11.37 30.10 64.65
N VAL A 27 -12.58 30.28 65.21
CA VAL A 27 -13.45 31.44 64.96
C VAL A 27 -13.78 32.20 66.25
N SER A 28 -14.20 33.46 66.12
CA SER A 28 -14.57 34.26 67.30
C SER A 28 -15.83 33.74 67.99
N ARG A 29 -15.92 33.89 69.32
CA ARG A 29 -17.15 33.62 70.10
C ARG A 29 -18.39 34.31 69.50
N GLN A 30 -18.22 35.52 68.97
CA GLN A 30 -19.30 36.29 68.35
C GLN A 30 -19.85 35.61 67.08
N ALA A 31 -19.00 34.95 66.29
CA ALA A 31 -19.44 34.19 65.12
C ALA A 31 -20.33 33.01 65.54
N VAL A 32 -19.89 32.23 66.53
CA VAL A 32 -20.68 31.12 67.11
C VAL A 32 -22.01 31.63 67.67
N SER A 33 -22.00 32.76 68.39
CA SER A 33 -23.24 33.35 68.90
C SER A 33 -24.20 33.74 67.78
N LYS A 34 -23.72 34.33 66.68
CA LYS A 34 -24.56 34.69 65.54
C LYS A 34 -25.13 33.47 64.83
N TRP A 35 -24.37 32.37 64.75
CA TRP A 35 -24.87 31.11 64.23
C TRP A 35 -25.94 30.51 65.14
N GLU A 36 -25.71 30.45 66.45
CA GLU A 36 -26.67 29.90 67.41
C GLU A 36 -27.98 30.68 67.51
N THR A 37 -27.96 31.97 67.20
CA THR A 37 -29.15 32.84 67.16
C THR A 37 -29.72 33.02 65.74
N ASP A 38 -29.26 32.25 64.76
CA ASP A 38 -29.67 32.33 63.34
C ASP A 38 -29.53 33.73 62.70
N LEU A 39 -28.65 34.58 63.24
CA LEU A 39 -28.35 35.92 62.70
C LEU A 39 -27.41 35.84 61.48
N SER A 40 -26.66 34.76 61.35
CA SER A 40 -25.88 34.42 60.17
C SER A 40 -25.74 32.90 60.07
N ALA A 41 -25.48 32.37 58.88
CA ALA A 41 -25.16 30.96 58.69
C ALA A 41 -23.64 30.73 58.67
N PRO A 42 -23.12 29.59 59.17
CA PRO A 42 -21.74 29.20 58.94
C PRO A 42 -21.51 28.87 57.46
N ASP A 43 -20.35 29.22 56.93
CA ASP A 43 -19.93 28.75 55.60
C ASP A 43 -19.67 27.23 55.60
N LEU A 44 -19.46 26.66 54.41
CA LEU A 44 -19.31 25.20 54.25
C LEU A 44 -18.15 24.61 55.09
N ASN A 45 -17.02 25.30 55.19
CA ASN A 45 -15.87 24.82 55.96
C ASN A 45 -16.17 24.85 57.46
N ASN A 46 -16.79 25.93 57.93
CA ASN A 46 -17.25 26.07 59.31
C ASN A 46 -18.37 25.08 59.65
N LEU A 47 -19.25 24.75 58.70
CA LEU A 47 -20.32 23.78 58.88
C LEU A 47 -19.79 22.34 59.00
N ILE A 48 -18.81 21.96 58.19
CA ILE A 48 -18.12 20.67 58.31
C ILE A 48 -17.33 20.60 59.63
N GLY A 49 -16.65 21.69 60.00
CA GLY A 49 -15.97 21.81 61.28
C GLY A 49 -16.93 21.63 62.46
N LEU A 50 -18.09 22.29 62.41
CA LEU A 50 -19.16 22.17 63.41
C LEU A 50 -19.65 20.73 63.52
N ALA A 51 -19.93 20.05 62.40
CA ALA A 51 -20.35 18.66 62.40
C ALA A 51 -19.31 17.76 63.09
N ARG A 52 -18.01 17.96 62.78
CA ARG A 52 -16.91 17.22 63.41
C ARG A 52 -16.80 17.48 64.93
N GLU A 53 -16.77 18.75 65.34
CA GLU A 53 -16.61 19.12 66.76
C GLU A 53 -17.83 18.74 67.61
N LEU A 54 -19.02 18.76 67.02
CA LEU A 54 -20.27 18.39 67.69
C LEU A 54 -20.57 16.88 67.62
N GLY A 55 -19.77 16.11 66.87
CA GLY A 55 -19.89 14.66 66.75
C GLY A 55 -21.10 14.16 65.98
N VAL A 56 -21.61 14.94 65.03
CA VAL A 56 -22.80 14.63 64.21
C VAL A 56 -22.49 14.72 62.72
N SER A 57 -23.33 14.13 61.87
CA SER A 57 -23.20 14.32 60.42
C SER A 57 -23.65 15.73 60.00
N VAL A 58 -23.13 16.24 58.87
CA VAL A 58 -23.58 17.53 58.31
C VAL A 58 -25.09 17.47 58.00
N ALA A 59 -25.58 16.35 57.48
CA ALA A 59 -27.01 16.16 57.18
C ALA A 59 -27.90 16.21 58.43
N GLU A 60 -27.46 15.61 59.54
CA GLU A 60 -28.14 15.70 60.85
C GLU A 60 -28.11 17.14 61.40
N LEU A 61 -27.00 17.85 61.19
CA LEU A 61 -26.86 19.25 61.59
C LEU A 61 -27.71 20.21 60.74
N THR A 62 -27.93 19.92 59.44
CA THR A 62 -28.69 20.79 58.51
C THR A 62 -30.14 20.39 58.24
N GLU A 63 -30.59 19.18 58.62
CA GLU A 63 -31.94 18.64 58.31
C GLU A 63 -32.15 18.54 56.78
N THR A 64 -31.24 17.85 56.10
CA THR A 64 -31.51 17.42 54.71
C THR A 64 -32.40 16.18 54.77
N PRO A 65 -33.63 16.17 54.21
CA PRO A 65 -34.51 15.00 54.28
C PRO A 65 -33.94 13.84 53.45
N GLU A 66 -33.78 12.66 54.06
CA GLU A 66 -33.64 11.40 53.32
C GLU A 66 -34.92 11.15 52.53
N GLU A 67 -34.79 10.80 51.24
CA GLU A 67 -35.93 10.39 50.43
C GLU A 67 -36.49 9.02 50.89
N PRO A 68 -37.83 8.89 50.97
CA PRO A 68 -38.50 7.68 51.45
C PRO A 68 -38.58 6.57 50.38
N VAL A 69 -38.41 5.34 50.85
CA VAL A 69 -38.57 4.08 50.10
C VAL A 69 -40.02 3.90 49.60
N PRO A 70 -40.27 3.62 48.30
CA PRO A 70 -41.62 3.37 47.79
C PRO A 70 -42.14 1.94 48.11
N PRO A 71 -43.47 1.72 48.14
CA PRO A 71 -44.09 0.51 48.66
C PRO A 71 -43.97 -0.73 47.75
N LYS A 72 -43.99 -1.92 48.38
CA LYS A 72 -43.97 -3.25 47.74
C LYS A 72 -45.25 -3.50 46.92
N ASN A 73 -45.13 -3.42 45.59
CA ASN A 73 -46.06 -4.07 44.66
C ASN A 73 -45.53 -5.48 44.32
N THR A 74 -46.23 -6.51 44.79
CA THR A 74 -45.83 -7.93 44.75
C THR A 74 -46.37 -8.71 43.55
N SER A 75 -47.07 -8.11 42.58
CA SER A 75 -47.68 -8.90 41.48
C SER A 75 -46.98 -8.82 40.12
N LYS A 76 -46.04 -7.89 39.89
CA LYS A 76 -45.25 -7.84 38.64
C LYS A 76 -43.75 -8.12 38.82
N LYS A 77 -43.24 -8.07 40.05
CA LYS A 77 -41.85 -8.45 40.35
C LYS A 77 -41.58 -9.94 40.19
N TRP A 78 -42.56 -10.82 40.45
CA TRP A 78 -42.34 -12.25 40.23
C TRP A 78 -42.22 -12.60 38.76
N TRP A 79 -42.98 -11.96 37.85
CA TRP A 79 -42.79 -12.16 36.41
C TRP A 79 -41.46 -11.64 35.90
N PHE A 80 -40.95 -10.53 36.45
CA PHE A 80 -39.61 -10.02 36.13
C PHE A 80 -38.49 -10.85 36.76
N LEU A 81 -38.66 -11.33 37.99
CA LEU A 81 -37.72 -12.23 38.65
C LEU A 81 -37.74 -13.62 38.02
N LEU A 82 -38.89 -14.10 37.55
CA LEU A 82 -39.02 -15.39 36.88
C LEU A 82 -38.56 -15.28 35.43
N SER A 83 -38.79 -14.17 34.75
CA SER A 83 -38.19 -13.92 33.43
C SER A 83 -36.68 -13.75 33.54
N VAL A 84 -36.14 -13.06 34.55
CA VAL A 84 -34.69 -13.00 34.78
C VAL A 84 -34.14 -14.36 35.22
N CYS A 85 -34.77 -15.07 36.16
CA CYS A 85 -34.34 -16.40 36.59
C CYS A 85 -34.59 -17.52 35.56
N VAL A 86 -35.27 -17.25 34.45
CA VAL A 86 -35.41 -18.19 33.31
C VAL A 86 -34.56 -17.72 32.14
N LEU A 87 -34.70 -16.48 31.69
CA LEU A 87 -33.93 -15.93 30.56
C LEU A 87 -32.46 -15.77 30.88
N LEU A 88 -32.06 -15.41 32.09
CA LEU A 88 -30.64 -15.28 32.44
C LEU A 88 -29.95 -16.65 32.41
N PRO A 89 -30.46 -17.72 33.04
CA PRO A 89 -29.87 -19.04 32.88
C PRO A 89 -30.08 -19.63 31.48
N VAL A 90 -31.11 -19.26 30.70
CA VAL A 90 -31.22 -19.65 29.29
C VAL A 90 -30.22 -18.91 28.41
N LEU A 91 -29.91 -17.64 28.70
CA LEU A 91 -28.86 -16.86 28.04
C LEU A 91 -27.47 -17.34 28.47
N ILE A 92 -27.28 -17.68 29.75
CA ILE A 92 -26.04 -18.26 30.26
C ILE A 92 -25.87 -19.67 29.71
N ALA A 93 -26.91 -20.51 29.71
CA ALA A 93 -26.86 -21.85 29.12
C ALA A 93 -26.74 -21.78 27.61
N GLY A 94 -27.35 -20.79 26.95
CA GLY A 94 -27.20 -20.52 25.53
C GLY A 94 -25.82 -19.99 25.18
N PHE A 95 -25.22 -19.17 26.04
CA PHE A 95 -23.83 -18.70 25.92
C PHE A 95 -22.84 -19.81 26.24
N LEU A 96 -23.11 -20.67 27.23
CA LEU A 96 -22.32 -21.85 27.56
C LEU A 96 -22.46 -22.91 26.47
N LEU A 97 -23.65 -23.18 25.95
CA LEU A 97 -23.88 -24.06 24.79
C LEU A 97 -23.27 -23.47 23.54
N TYR A 98 -23.34 -22.16 23.34
CA TYR A 98 -22.61 -21.48 22.28
C TYR A 98 -21.11 -21.69 22.46
N ARG A 99 -20.55 -21.55 23.67
CA ARG A 99 -19.12 -21.80 23.97
C ARG A 99 -18.72 -23.28 23.90
N ILE A 100 -19.65 -24.21 24.18
CA ILE A 100 -19.45 -25.67 24.09
C ILE A 100 -19.60 -26.16 22.64
N ASN A 101 -20.48 -25.52 21.85
CA ASN A 101 -20.67 -25.77 20.42
C ASN A 101 -19.76 -24.91 19.54
N GLN A 102 -19.09 -23.90 20.10
CA GLN A 102 -17.90 -23.36 19.45
C GLN A 102 -16.90 -24.51 19.48
N PRO A 103 -16.43 -24.98 18.32
CA PRO A 103 -15.30 -25.88 18.31
C PRO A 103 -14.19 -25.22 19.14
N PRO A 104 -13.48 -25.96 20.00
CA PRO A 104 -12.35 -25.39 20.72
C PRO A 104 -11.46 -24.68 19.70
N ALA A 105 -11.30 -23.36 19.86
CA ALA A 105 -10.33 -22.62 19.07
C ALA A 105 -8.96 -23.29 19.30
N GLY A 106 -8.37 -23.83 18.22
CA GLY A 106 -7.04 -24.43 18.25
C GLY A 106 -6.97 -25.96 18.34
N GLN A 107 -7.91 -26.70 17.73
CA GLN A 107 -7.64 -28.10 17.37
C GLN A 107 -8.12 -28.39 15.94
N VAL A 108 -7.47 -27.76 14.96
CA VAL A 108 -7.67 -28.10 13.53
C VAL A 108 -6.77 -29.28 13.12
N SER A 109 -5.66 -29.51 13.83
CA SER A 109 -4.67 -30.54 13.54
C SER A 109 -3.87 -30.84 14.83
N ASP A 110 -3.51 -32.10 15.12
CA ASP A 110 -2.47 -32.49 16.11
C ASP A 110 -1.24 -33.04 15.34
N TYR A 111 -0.94 -32.46 14.17
CA TYR A 111 0.09 -32.99 13.28
C TYR A 111 1.48 -32.71 13.85
N ALA A 112 2.39 -33.65 13.64
CA ALA A 112 3.79 -33.45 13.96
C ALA A 112 4.35 -32.31 13.10
N GLU A 113 5.33 -31.57 13.64
CA GLU A 113 6.07 -30.57 12.88
C GLU A 113 6.59 -31.18 11.58
N PRO A 114 6.50 -30.45 10.45
CA PRO A 114 7.05 -30.92 9.19
C PRO A 114 8.55 -31.15 9.32
N ALA A 115 9.03 -32.29 8.82
CA ALA A 115 10.45 -32.52 8.60
C ALA A 115 10.90 -31.79 7.31
N SER A 116 10.76 -30.46 7.29
CA SER A 116 11.05 -29.59 6.15
C SER A 116 11.49 -28.20 6.64
N ASP A 117 12.36 -27.53 5.90
CA ASP A 117 12.69 -26.12 6.15
C ASP A 117 11.69 -25.15 5.46
N PHE A 118 10.78 -25.68 4.63
CA PHE A 118 9.90 -24.91 3.74
C PHE A 118 8.45 -24.86 4.23
N TYR A 119 8.29 -24.42 5.48
CA TYR A 119 6.98 -24.08 6.03
C TYR A 119 7.04 -22.77 6.82
N LEU A 120 5.91 -22.07 6.86
CA LEU A 120 5.70 -20.98 7.83
C LEU A 120 4.82 -21.47 8.97
N GLN A 121 5.18 -21.12 10.19
CA GLN A 121 4.41 -21.41 11.39
C GLN A 121 3.96 -20.15 12.12
N TRP A 122 2.85 -20.24 12.84
CA TRP A 122 2.32 -19.15 13.68
C TRP A 122 1.68 -19.69 14.94
N GLN A 123 1.70 -18.88 15.99
CA GLN A 123 1.10 -19.24 17.26
C GLN A 123 -0.42 -19.06 17.20
N VAL A 124 -1.17 -20.07 17.64
CA VAL A 124 -2.63 -20.02 17.74
C VAL A 124 -3.03 -20.06 19.21
N PRO A 125 -3.83 -19.09 19.71
CA PRO A 125 -4.23 -19.06 21.11
C PRO A 125 -5.10 -20.27 21.48
N ARG A 126 -4.72 -21.00 22.54
CA ARG A 126 -5.57 -22.04 23.14
C ARG A 126 -6.30 -21.56 24.39
N THR A 127 -7.51 -22.10 24.58
CA THR A 127 -8.33 -21.86 25.77
C THR A 127 -7.78 -22.51 27.04
N ASP A 128 -6.91 -23.53 26.91
CA ASP A 128 -6.26 -24.22 28.02
C ASP A 128 -4.93 -23.57 28.47
N GLY A 129 -4.52 -22.47 27.80
CA GLY A 129 -3.31 -21.72 28.11
C GLY A 129 -2.01 -22.37 27.64
N ARG A 130 -2.05 -23.51 26.93
CA ARG A 130 -0.85 -24.09 26.31
C ARG A 130 -0.52 -23.37 25.02
N GLU A 131 0.77 -23.18 24.76
CA GLU A 131 1.21 -22.73 23.44
C GLU A 131 0.87 -23.79 22.39
N TRP A 132 0.39 -23.33 21.25
CA TRP A 132 0.05 -24.16 20.10
C TRP A 132 0.47 -23.41 18.85
N TYR A 133 1.01 -24.14 17.88
CA TYR A 133 1.45 -23.61 16.61
C TYR A 133 0.75 -24.36 15.48
N GLU A 134 0.34 -23.61 14.46
CA GLU A 134 -0.08 -24.16 13.18
C GLU A 134 1.00 -23.85 12.15
N PHE A 135 1.06 -24.64 11.08
CA PHE A 135 2.03 -24.48 10.02
C PHE A 135 1.39 -24.71 8.66
N LEU A 136 2.00 -24.13 7.63
CA LEU A 136 1.66 -24.34 6.23
C LEU A 136 2.92 -24.70 5.46
N THR A 137 2.91 -25.86 4.80
CA THR A 137 4.07 -26.41 4.08
C THR A 137 3.81 -26.40 2.58
N LEU A 138 4.84 -26.12 1.78
CA LEU A 138 4.75 -26.22 0.33
C LEU A 138 4.48 -27.67 -0.14
N GLY A 139 3.92 -27.78 -1.35
CA GLY A 139 3.66 -29.05 -2.03
C GLY A 139 2.22 -29.56 -1.88
N ASN A 140 2.03 -30.84 -2.17
CA ASN A 140 0.72 -31.50 -2.17
C ASN A 140 0.07 -31.48 -0.79
N GLN A 141 -1.22 -31.19 -0.76
CA GLN A 141 -2.03 -31.14 0.46
C GLN A 141 -3.04 -32.29 0.47
N ASP A 142 -3.21 -32.91 1.64
CA ASP A 142 -4.12 -34.06 1.82
C ASP A 142 -5.61 -33.64 1.85
N VAL A 143 -5.87 -32.36 2.12
CA VAL A 143 -7.21 -31.77 2.14
C VAL A 143 -7.21 -30.45 1.39
N PRO A 144 -8.35 -30.03 0.82
CA PRO A 144 -8.45 -28.70 0.22
C PRO A 144 -8.27 -27.60 1.27
N PHE A 145 -8.10 -26.36 0.79
CA PHE A 145 -8.07 -25.16 1.64
C PHE A 145 -9.17 -25.22 2.73
N PRO A 146 -8.84 -24.98 4.02
CA PRO A 146 -7.65 -24.31 4.54
C PRO A 146 -6.51 -25.26 5.00
N PHE A 147 -6.34 -26.44 4.38
CA PHE A 147 -5.11 -27.26 4.56
C PHE A 147 -4.83 -27.68 6.02
N HIS A 148 -5.87 -28.10 6.75
CA HIS A 148 -5.78 -28.43 8.19
C HIS A 148 -5.36 -27.28 9.12
N THR A 149 -5.57 -26.03 8.71
CA THR A 149 -5.27 -24.86 9.53
C THR A 149 -6.54 -24.08 9.89
N SER A 150 -6.40 -23.16 10.84
CA SER A 150 -7.43 -22.20 11.22
C SER A 150 -7.52 -20.98 10.28
N LEU A 151 -6.81 -21.02 9.15
CA LEU A 151 -6.81 -19.94 8.17
C LEU A 151 -8.21 -19.70 7.60
N HIS A 152 -8.50 -18.43 7.36
CA HIS A 152 -9.71 -17.98 6.68
C HIS A 152 -9.36 -16.81 5.77
N LEU A 153 -10.10 -16.71 4.67
CA LEU A 153 -9.91 -15.64 3.71
C LEU A 153 -10.31 -14.29 4.33
N THR A 154 -9.43 -13.30 4.22
CA THR A 154 -9.69 -11.90 4.61
C THR A 154 -9.98 -11.01 3.40
N ALA A 155 -9.74 -11.51 2.19
CA ALA A 155 -10.15 -10.90 0.93
C ALA A 155 -10.74 -11.98 0.00
N PRO A 156 -11.56 -11.61 -1.00
CA PRO A 156 -12.02 -12.55 -2.00
C PRO A 156 -10.85 -13.27 -2.66
N GLU A 157 -10.91 -14.60 -2.72
CA GLU A 157 -9.91 -15.41 -3.42
C GLU A 157 -9.92 -15.05 -4.90
N LYS A 158 -8.73 -14.78 -5.46
CA LYS A 158 -8.57 -14.55 -6.90
C LYS A 158 -8.26 -15.89 -7.55
N ILE A 159 -8.96 -16.21 -8.64
CA ILE A 159 -8.76 -17.45 -9.40
C ILE A 159 -8.32 -17.05 -10.80
N VAL A 160 -7.15 -17.52 -11.22
CA VAL A 160 -6.62 -17.32 -12.56
C VAL A 160 -6.80 -18.63 -13.34
N THR A 161 -7.70 -18.58 -14.33
CA THR A 161 -8.01 -19.71 -15.23
C THR A 161 -7.70 -19.42 -16.70
N GLU A 162 -7.30 -18.20 -17.06
CA GLU A 162 -6.99 -17.81 -18.44
C GLU A 162 -5.50 -18.03 -18.73
N GLY A 163 -5.19 -18.73 -19.84
CA GLY A 163 -3.82 -18.93 -20.34
C GLY A 163 -3.09 -20.18 -19.84
N THR A 164 -3.67 -20.96 -18.92
CA THR A 164 -3.13 -22.27 -18.56
C THR A 164 -3.64 -23.34 -19.53
N ASP A 165 -2.75 -23.96 -20.31
CA ASP A 165 -3.06 -25.10 -21.21
C ASP A 165 -3.62 -26.35 -20.46
N LEU A 166 -3.77 -26.27 -19.14
CA LEU A 166 -4.37 -27.28 -18.29
C LEU A 166 -5.86 -26.97 -18.07
N HIS A 167 -6.74 -27.60 -18.86
CA HIS A 167 -8.20 -27.52 -18.68
C HIS A 167 -8.73 -28.01 -17.32
N LEU A 168 -7.88 -28.63 -16.50
CA LEU A 168 -8.22 -29.23 -15.21
C LEU A 168 -7.47 -28.63 -14.01
N ALA A 169 -6.72 -27.53 -14.21
CA ALA A 169 -6.01 -26.83 -13.15
C ALA A 169 -6.44 -25.37 -13.07
N ALA A 170 -6.63 -24.87 -11.84
CA ALA A 170 -6.86 -23.45 -11.58
C ALA A 170 -5.83 -22.95 -10.57
N VAL A 171 -5.26 -21.77 -10.80
CA VAL A 171 -4.37 -21.11 -9.83
C VAL A 171 -5.22 -20.25 -8.92
N HIS A 172 -5.15 -20.52 -7.62
CA HIS A 172 -5.84 -19.79 -6.58
C HIS A 172 -4.85 -18.92 -5.81
N HIS A 173 -5.23 -17.65 -5.58
CA HIS A 173 -4.52 -16.71 -4.71
C HIS A 173 -5.40 -16.38 -3.50
N ALA A 174 -5.01 -16.93 -2.35
CA ALA A 174 -5.71 -16.80 -1.08
C ALA A 174 -5.01 -15.81 -0.14
N VAL A 175 -5.74 -14.80 0.34
CA VAL A 175 -5.26 -13.81 1.30
C VAL A 175 -5.88 -14.11 2.66
N CYS A 176 -5.05 -14.48 3.64
CA CYS A 176 -5.44 -14.92 4.98
C CYS A 176 -4.85 -13.99 6.05
N GLY A 177 -5.19 -12.71 5.98
CA GLY A 177 -4.66 -11.67 6.85
C GLY A 177 -3.23 -11.33 6.49
N GLY A 178 -2.27 -11.72 7.35
CA GLY A 178 -0.85 -11.49 7.13
C GLY A 178 -0.16 -12.58 6.28
N LEU A 179 -0.89 -13.63 5.90
CA LEU A 179 -0.38 -14.75 5.11
C LEU A 179 -1.03 -14.77 3.72
N TYR A 180 -0.22 -14.93 2.69
CA TYR A 180 -0.62 -15.04 1.29
C TYR A 180 -0.25 -16.43 0.80
N VAL A 181 -1.18 -17.11 0.14
CA VAL A 181 -1.00 -18.50 -0.29
C VAL A 181 -1.42 -18.63 -1.75
N ASP A 182 -0.50 -19.07 -2.60
CA ASP A 182 -0.81 -19.48 -3.96
C ASP A 182 -0.81 -20.99 -4.06
N TYR A 183 -1.89 -21.55 -4.59
CA TYR A 183 -2.01 -22.99 -4.74
C TYR A 183 -2.73 -23.34 -6.04
N ILE A 184 -2.34 -24.48 -6.61
CA ILE A 184 -2.98 -25.04 -7.79
C ILE A 184 -4.02 -26.05 -7.32
N ARG A 185 -5.25 -25.91 -7.79
CA ARG A 185 -6.30 -26.89 -7.60
C ARG A 185 -6.44 -27.74 -8.85
N PHE A 186 -6.14 -29.03 -8.72
CA PHE A 186 -6.38 -30.03 -9.76
C PHE A 186 -7.76 -30.65 -9.60
N GLN A 187 -8.52 -30.65 -10.69
CA GLN A 187 -9.75 -31.44 -10.78
C GLN A 187 -9.39 -32.90 -11.09
N ALA A 188 -10.23 -33.83 -10.64
CA ALA A 188 -10.03 -35.24 -10.95
C ALA A 188 -10.19 -35.46 -12.46
N ASP A 189 -9.23 -36.16 -13.08
CA ASP A 189 -9.34 -36.67 -14.44
C ASP A 189 -9.49 -38.19 -14.41
N PRO A 190 -10.70 -38.73 -14.59
CA PRO A 190 -10.93 -40.18 -14.63
C PRO A 190 -10.25 -40.86 -15.82
N GLU A 191 -9.97 -40.13 -16.92
CA GLU A 191 -9.36 -40.69 -18.13
C GLU A 191 -7.84 -40.81 -18.01
N GLN A 192 -7.21 -39.87 -17.29
CA GLN A 192 -5.76 -39.89 -17.03
C GLN A 192 -5.38 -40.53 -15.68
N GLY A 193 -6.37 -40.89 -14.86
CA GLY A 193 -6.14 -41.45 -13.52
C GLY A 193 -5.60 -40.42 -12.52
N GLN A 194 -5.78 -39.13 -12.78
CA GLN A 194 -5.32 -38.04 -11.93
C GLN A 194 -6.35 -37.76 -10.83
N ALA A 195 -5.94 -37.86 -9.56
CA ALA A 195 -6.79 -37.54 -8.43
C ALA A 195 -6.94 -36.02 -8.27
N ALA A 196 -8.09 -35.57 -7.77
CA ALA A 196 -8.23 -34.18 -7.33
C ALA A 196 -7.32 -33.90 -6.15
N GLY A 197 -6.75 -32.69 -6.09
CA GLY A 197 -5.86 -32.29 -5.01
C GLY A 197 -5.43 -30.84 -5.13
N ASP A 198 -5.04 -30.26 -4.01
CA ASP A 198 -4.48 -28.92 -3.95
C ASP A 198 -2.96 -29.02 -3.74
N THR A 199 -2.19 -28.23 -4.48
CA THR A 199 -0.72 -28.13 -4.33
C THR A 199 -0.37 -26.69 -3.99
N ILE A 200 0.19 -26.44 -2.81
CA ILE A 200 0.66 -25.12 -2.43
C ILE A 200 1.98 -24.84 -3.13
N CYS A 201 2.00 -23.81 -3.96
CA CYS A 201 3.15 -23.42 -4.76
C CYS A 201 3.92 -22.26 -4.14
N ARG A 202 3.22 -21.35 -3.44
CA ARG A 202 3.85 -20.22 -2.77
C ARG A 202 3.18 -19.89 -1.46
N ILE A 203 3.99 -19.54 -0.46
CA ILE A 203 3.54 -19.02 0.82
C ILE A 203 4.35 -17.77 1.11
N SER A 204 3.69 -16.64 1.36
CA SER A 204 4.37 -15.37 1.61
C SER A 204 3.76 -14.62 2.79
N THR A 205 4.56 -13.81 3.46
CA THR A 205 4.11 -12.93 4.54
C THR A 205 4.93 -11.64 4.58
N MET A 206 4.25 -10.55 4.90
CA MET A 206 4.85 -9.25 5.26
C MET A 206 4.45 -8.86 6.69
N ALA A 207 3.86 -9.77 7.45
CA ALA A 207 3.37 -9.52 8.79
C ALA A 207 4.28 -10.20 9.82
N PRO A 208 4.54 -9.56 10.96
CA PRO A 208 5.14 -10.25 12.09
C PRO A 208 4.18 -11.31 12.63
N GLY A 209 4.71 -12.28 13.38
CA GLY A 209 3.89 -13.35 13.96
C GLY A 209 3.82 -14.64 13.12
N PHE A 210 4.61 -14.69 12.04
CA PHE A 210 4.88 -15.90 11.26
C PHE A 210 6.38 -16.16 11.28
N TRP A 211 6.78 -17.42 11.46
CA TRP A 211 8.19 -17.80 11.58
C TRP A 211 8.55 -18.90 10.60
N THR A 212 9.77 -18.84 10.09
CA THR A 212 10.41 -20.00 9.46
C THR A 212 10.78 -21.05 10.53
N PRO A 213 11.11 -22.29 10.13
CA PRO A 213 11.49 -23.34 11.08
C PRO A 213 12.78 -23.00 11.84
N ARG A 214 13.63 -22.15 11.24
CA ARG A 214 14.85 -21.62 11.85
C ARG A 214 14.64 -20.33 12.64
N GLY A 215 13.39 -19.94 12.90
CA GLY A 215 13.03 -18.86 13.82
C GLY A 215 13.03 -17.45 13.21
N ILE A 216 13.09 -17.30 11.88
CA ILE A 216 13.08 -15.99 11.23
C ILE A 216 11.66 -15.48 11.02
N SER A 217 11.40 -14.24 11.38
CA SER A 217 10.14 -13.52 11.20
C SER A 217 10.38 -12.12 10.64
N VAL A 218 9.31 -11.54 10.08
CA VAL A 218 9.29 -10.12 9.70
C VAL A 218 9.59 -9.25 10.93
N GLY A 219 10.55 -8.33 10.76
CA GLY A 219 11.08 -7.46 11.79
C GLY A 219 12.36 -7.95 12.46
N ASN A 220 12.85 -9.16 12.16
CA ASN A 220 14.19 -9.58 12.61
C ASN A 220 15.29 -8.84 11.84
N GLU A 221 16.47 -8.68 12.44
CA GLU A 221 17.62 -8.09 11.77
C GLU A 221 18.19 -9.04 10.70
N LYS A 222 18.78 -8.48 9.64
CA LYS A 222 19.50 -9.20 8.58
C LYS A 222 20.45 -10.28 9.13
N SER A 223 21.17 -9.96 10.20
CA SER A 223 22.13 -10.86 10.86
C SER A 223 21.50 -12.18 11.28
N PHE A 224 20.25 -12.19 11.73
CA PHE A 224 19.57 -13.42 12.14
C PHE A 224 19.34 -14.36 10.95
N VAL A 225 19.05 -13.81 9.76
CA VAL A 225 18.92 -14.61 8.53
C VAL A 225 20.24 -15.27 8.19
N VAL A 226 21.32 -14.50 8.25
CA VAL A 226 22.68 -14.99 7.98
C VAL A 226 23.05 -16.09 8.98
N ASP A 227 22.89 -15.85 10.28
CA ASP A 227 23.19 -16.84 11.33
C ASP A 227 22.38 -18.14 11.19
N ALA A 228 21.14 -18.05 10.71
CA ALA A 228 20.23 -19.19 10.58
C ALA A 228 20.44 -20.00 9.29
N TYR A 229 20.82 -19.35 8.18
CA TYR A 229 20.80 -19.95 6.85
C TYR A 229 22.16 -19.98 6.14
N HIS A 230 23.16 -19.23 6.60
CA HIS A 230 24.51 -19.30 6.07
C HIS A 230 25.29 -20.46 6.70
N SER A 231 25.52 -21.54 5.94
CA SER A 231 26.28 -22.71 6.38
C SER A 231 27.80 -22.57 6.17
N GLY A 232 28.25 -21.53 5.45
CA GLY A 232 29.64 -21.38 4.99
C GLY A 232 30.10 -22.46 3.99
N LYS A 233 29.18 -23.30 3.50
CA LYS A 233 29.45 -24.37 2.53
C LYS A 233 28.40 -24.37 1.44
N GLU A 234 28.84 -24.55 0.20
CA GLU A 234 27.95 -24.89 -0.92
C GLU A 234 27.65 -26.39 -0.85
N ASP A 235 26.68 -26.79 -0.03
CA ASP A 235 26.17 -28.16 0.02
C ASP A 235 24.67 -28.15 -0.33
N GLN A 236 24.32 -28.79 -1.44
CA GLN A 236 22.95 -28.85 -1.95
C GLN A 236 21.97 -29.52 -0.97
N ALA A 237 22.46 -30.40 -0.09
CA ALA A 237 21.64 -31.05 0.93
C ALA A 237 21.45 -30.18 2.20
N GLU A 238 22.38 -29.27 2.50
CA GLU A 238 22.28 -28.34 3.64
C GLU A 238 21.68 -26.97 3.24
N GLY A 239 21.61 -26.71 1.93
CA GLY A 239 21.09 -25.48 1.31
C GLY A 239 22.12 -24.35 1.28
N THR A 240 22.05 -23.51 0.25
CA THR A 240 22.98 -22.39 0.04
C THR A 240 22.23 -21.06 0.20
N LEU A 241 22.75 -20.17 1.05
CA LEU A 241 22.28 -18.79 1.13
C LEU A 241 23.03 -17.92 0.11
N LEU A 242 22.27 -17.27 -0.77
CA LEU A 242 22.76 -16.41 -1.84
C LEU A 242 22.17 -15.01 -1.69
N TYR A 243 22.85 -14.02 -2.27
CA TYR A 243 22.30 -12.69 -2.50
C TYR A 243 21.76 -12.61 -3.93
N GLY A 244 20.53 -12.12 -4.10
CA GLY A 244 19.91 -11.87 -5.39
C GLY A 244 19.83 -10.38 -5.74
N LEU A 245 19.96 -10.03 -7.02
CA LEU A 245 19.67 -8.69 -7.50
C LEU A 245 18.16 -8.42 -7.53
N LYS A 246 17.76 -7.18 -7.20
CA LYS A 246 16.36 -6.69 -7.17
C LYS A 246 15.57 -6.91 -8.48
N GLU A 247 16.27 -7.11 -9.61
CA GLU A 247 15.67 -7.26 -10.94
C GLU A 247 15.54 -8.73 -11.40
N ALA A 248 16.02 -9.71 -10.64
CA ALA A 248 16.15 -11.09 -11.14
C ALA A 248 14.81 -11.82 -11.33
N ASP A 249 13.73 -11.38 -10.70
CA ASP A 249 12.49 -12.15 -10.62
C ASP A 249 11.20 -11.33 -10.85
N GLY A 250 11.25 -10.04 -11.17
CA GLY A 250 10.14 -9.26 -11.75
C GLY A 250 8.82 -9.16 -10.94
N TYR A 251 8.69 -9.85 -9.80
CA TYR A 251 7.44 -10.06 -9.08
C TYR A 251 7.57 -9.87 -7.55
N SER A 252 8.61 -9.18 -7.10
CA SER A 252 8.77 -8.88 -5.67
C SER A 252 7.91 -7.69 -5.24
N LEU A 253 6.70 -7.99 -4.77
CA LEU A 253 5.75 -7.02 -4.19
C LEU A 253 6.21 -6.42 -2.86
N VAL A 254 7.27 -6.96 -2.24
CA VAL A 254 7.81 -6.49 -0.97
C VAL A 254 8.89 -5.43 -1.22
N PRO A 255 8.74 -4.18 -0.75
CA PRO A 255 9.82 -3.18 -0.82
C PRO A 255 11.05 -3.63 -0.03
N HIS A 256 12.22 -3.64 -0.65
CA HIS A 256 13.48 -4.11 -0.05
C HIS A 256 14.72 -3.51 -0.70
N ASP A 257 15.82 -3.50 0.05
CA ASP A 257 17.16 -3.08 -0.36
C ASP A 257 18.08 -4.29 -0.66
N TYR A 258 17.89 -5.39 0.07
CA TYR A 258 18.60 -6.66 -0.15
C TYR A 258 17.62 -7.82 -0.29
N LEU A 259 17.94 -8.76 -1.18
CA LEU A 259 17.24 -10.02 -1.35
C LEU A 259 18.20 -11.16 -1.01
N TYR A 260 17.87 -11.94 0.02
CA TYR A 260 18.55 -13.20 0.27
C TYR A 260 17.70 -14.36 -0.20
N ILE A 261 18.33 -15.31 -0.87
CA ILE A 261 17.70 -16.47 -1.48
C ILE A 261 18.35 -17.70 -0.87
N TRP A 262 17.56 -18.55 -0.22
CA TRP A 262 18.03 -19.83 0.29
C TRP A 262 17.26 -20.95 -0.40
N SER A 263 17.97 -21.88 -1.05
CA SER A 263 17.35 -23.01 -1.73
C SER A 263 17.98 -24.32 -1.29
N ALA A 264 17.14 -25.36 -1.22
CA ALA A 264 17.54 -26.71 -0.89
C ALA A 264 16.63 -27.72 -1.63
N PHE A 265 17.16 -28.92 -1.84
CA PHE A 265 16.43 -30.04 -2.44
C PHE A 265 15.83 -30.94 -1.36
N GLU A 266 14.52 -31.23 -1.46
CA GLU A 266 13.87 -32.25 -0.62
C GLU A 266 13.42 -33.44 -1.46
N GLU A 267 13.81 -34.65 -1.04
CA GLU A 267 13.38 -35.90 -1.70
C GLU A 267 11.84 -35.98 -1.72
N GLY A 268 11.27 -36.12 -2.93
CA GLY A 268 9.82 -36.19 -3.15
C GLY A 268 9.12 -34.84 -3.36
N ARG A 269 9.77 -33.70 -3.06
CA ARG A 269 9.22 -32.35 -3.33
C ARG A 269 10.04 -31.53 -4.33
N GLY A 270 11.30 -31.89 -4.56
CA GLY A 270 12.18 -31.17 -5.48
C GLY A 270 12.83 -29.95 -4.81
N TYR A 271 13.26 -29.00 -5.64
CA TYR A 271 13.84 -27.75 -5.17
C TYR A 271 12.77 -26.80 -4.65
N GLN A 272 13.06 -26.22 -3.49
CA GLN A 272 12.23 -25.20 -2.86
C GLN A 272 13.14 -24.02 -2.49
N THR A 273 12.57 -22.83 -2.45
CA THR A 273 13.31 -21.58 -2.25
C THR A 273 12.63 -20.73 -1.20
N ILE A 274 13.41 -20.16 -0.29
CA ILE A 274 12.99 -19.10 0.64
C ILE A 274 13.66 -17.80 0.21
N TYR A 275 12.84 -16.77 0.02
CA TYR A 275 13.24 -15.40 -0.23
C TYR A 275 13.06 -14.58 1.05
N PHE A 276 14.12 -13.93 1.48
CA PHE A 276 14.11 -12.97 2.57
C PHE A 276 14.32 -11.57 1.99
N PHE A 277 13.29 -10.75 2.10
CA PHE A 277 13.30 -9.36 1.67
C PHE A 277 13.77 -8.50 2.83
N ILE A 278 14.88 -7.78 2.68
CA ILE A 278 15.46 -6.96 3.73
C ILE A 278 15.33 -5.48 3.37
N LYS A 279 14.72 -4.70 4.25
CA LYS A 279 14.59 -3.24 4.12
C LYS A 279 15.10 -2.57 5.38
N ASP A 280 15.93 -1.54 5.24
CA ASP A 280 16.50 -0.80 6.37
C ASP A 280 17.22 -1.73 7.38
N GLY A 281 17.81 -2.83 6.89
CA GLY A 281 18.49 -3.85 7.71
C GLY A 281 17.58 -4.85 8.44
N LEU A 282 16.26 -4.77 8.24
CA LEU A 282 15.27 -5.66 8.85
C LEU A 282 14.57 -6.52 7.80
N VAL A 283 14.15 -7.73 8.18
CA VAL A 283 13.29 -8.59 7.36
C VAL A 283 11.95 -7.88 7.16
N ALA A 284 11.68 -7.43 5.94
CA ALA A 284 10.44 -6.79 5.53
C ALA A 284 9.39 -7.79 5.02
N GLY A 285 9.84 -8.94 4.53
CA GLY A 285 8.96 -10.01 4.07
C GLY A 285 9.70 -11.32 3.90
N ILE A 286 8.91 -12.40 3.90
CA ILE A 286 9.38 -13.76 3.66
C ILE A 286 8.47 -14.36 2.59
N SER A 287 9.05 -15.01 1.58
CA SER A 287 8.31 -15.79 0.60
C SER A 287 8.97 -17.16 0.43
N MET A 288 8.18 -18.21 0.32
CA MET A 288 8.64 -19.57 0.06
C MET A 288 7.97 -20.06 -1.21
N GLU A 289 8.73 -20.65 -2.12
CA GLU A 289 8.23 -21.09 -3.42
C GLU A 289 8.70 -22.50 -3.76
N LEU A 290 7.79 -23.28 -4.34
CA LEU A 290 8.05 -24.59 -4.89
C LEU A 290 8.53 -24.43 -6.34
N MET A 291 9.78 -24.78 -6.62
CA MET A 291 10.39 -24.56 -7.95
C MET A 291 9.90 -25.55 -9.02
N GLN A 292 9.14 -26.58 -8.63
CA GLN A 292 8.62 -27.63 -9.51
C GLN A 292 9.71 -28.17 -10.46
N ASP A 293 9.42 -28.27 -11.77
CA ASP A 293 10.33 -28.79 -12.80
C ASP A 293 11.40 -27.77 -13.25
N MET A 294 11.43 -26.55 -12.69
CA MET A 294 12.42 -25.53 -13.07
C MET A 294 13.85 -25.89 -12.64
N GLY A 295 14.00 -26.90 -11.79
CA GLY A 295 15.29 -27.46 -11.42
C GLY A 295 16.10 -26.56 -10.50
N ASP A 296 17.41 -26.75 -10.55
CA ASP A 296 18.36 -26.22 -9.57
C ASP A 296 18.81 -24.77 -9.85
N PHE A 297 17.87 -23.84 -9.93
CA PHE A 297 18.19 -22.47 -10.33
C PHE A 297 19.03 -21.71 -9.28
N TYR A 298 18.96 -22.14 -8.01
CA TYR A 298 19.55 -21.43 -6.87
C TYR A 298 20.44 -22.28 -5.95
N ALA A 299 20.86 -23.52 -6.29
CA ALA A 299 21.86 -24.21 -5.45
C ALA A 299 23.20 -23.50 -5.38
N ALA A 300 23.56 -22.75 -6.41
CA ALA A 300 24.84 -22.06 -6.51
C ALA A 300 24.68 -20.67 -7.13
N ALA A 301 25.58 -19.77 -6.77
CA ALA A 301 25.65 -18.46 -7.38
C ALA A 301 25.96 -18.57 -8.88
N ASN A 302 25.17 -17.92 -9.71
CA ASN A 302 25.43 -17.84 -11.15
C ASN A 302 26.40 -16.69 -11.51
N ASN A 303 26.73 -15.84 -10.55
CA ASN A 303 27.57 -14.64 -10.67
C ASN A 303 27.06 -13.61 -11.68
N THR A 304 25.81 -13.69 -12.12
CA THR A 304 25.17 -12.73 -13.01
C THR A 304 24.00 -12.03 -12.31
N SER A 305 23.10 -12.81 -11.71
CA SER A 305 21.94 -12.33 -10.94
C SER A 305 21.92 -12.79 -9.49
N THR A 306 22.71 -13.82 -9.16
CA THR A 306 22.90 -14.31 -7.79
C THR A 306 24.39 -14.42 -7.44
N PHE A 307 24.70 -14.12 -6.19
CA PHE A 307 26.07 -14.00 -5.69
C PHE A 307 26.23 -14.74 -4.36
N PRO A 308 27.42 -15.31 -4.06
CA PRO A 308 27.72 -15.84 -2.74
C PRO A 308 27.62 -14.73 -1.69
N VAL A 309 27.39 -15.11 -0.44
CA VAL A 309 27.42 -14.19 0.71
C VAL A 309 28.55 -14.60 1.65
N ASP A 310 29.21 -13.62 2.24
CA ASP A 310 30.25 -13.87 3.24
C ASP A 310 29.65 -14.16 4.64
N GLU A 311 30.52 -14.35 5.63
CA GLU A 311 30.14 -14.62 7.03
C GLU A 311 29.32 -13.50 7.70
N ASN A 312 29.36 -12.27 7.16
CA ASN A 312 28.56 -11.14 7.62
C ASN A 312 27.26 -10.96 6.80
N GLY A 313 27.07 -11.82 5.80
CA GLY A 313 25.99 -11.74 4.83
C GLY A 313 26.21 -10.69 3.75
N ASP A 314 27.41 -10.14 3.59
CA ASP A 314 27.68 -9.19 2.53
C ASP A 314 27.94 -9.94 1.20
N PRO A 315 27.38 -9.46 0.07
CA PRO A 315 27.50 -10.15 -1.21
C PRO A 315 28.93 -10.08 -1.77
N ASP A 316 29.44 -11.22 -2.24
CA ASP A 316 30.72 -11.31 -2.95
C ASP A 316 30.52 -11.16 -4.47
N PHE A 317 30.93 -10.01 -5.00
CA PHE A 317 30.90 -9.72 -6.44
C PHE A 317 32.22 -10.01 -7.16
N SER A 318 33.20 -10.64 -6.51
CA SER A 318 34.54 -10.87 -7.06
C SER A 318 34.54 -11.68 -8.36
N HIS A 319 33.54 -12.54 -8.53
CA HIS A 319 33.34 -13.38 -9.72
C HIS A 319 32.25 -12.87 -10.67
N ARG A 320 31.75 -11.63 -10.47
CA ARG A 320 30.66 -11.07 -11.26
C ARG A 320 30.94 -11.15 -12.75
N GLN A 321 30.02 -11.78 -13.46
CA GLN A 321 29.95 -11.82 -14.91
C GLN A 321 28.86 -10.86 -15.34
N ASP A 322 29.26 -9.77 -15.98
CA ASP A 322 28.28 -8.92 -16.65
C ASP A 322 27.79 -9.67 -17.88
N LEU A 323 26.49 -9.96 -17.93
CA LEU A 323 25.86 -10.46 -19.15
C LEU A 323 26.16 -9.46 -20.28
N PRO A 324 26.50 -9.92 -21.50
CA PRO A 324 26.64 -9.04 -22.64
C PRO A 324 25.33 -8.28 -22.83
N GLN A 325 25.30 -7.02 -22.43
CA GLN A 325 24.16 -6.18 -22.71
C GLN A 325 24.30 -5.76 -24.17
N GLU A 326 23.34 -6.17 -25.00
CA GLU A 326 23.15 -5.49 -26.27
C GLU A 326 23.00 -3.99 -25.96
N PRO A 327 23.67 -3.10 -26.71
CA PRO A 327 23.40 -1.68 -26.56
C PRO A 327 21.90 -1.47 -26.73
N ILE A 328 21.26 -1.01 -25.66
CA ILE A 328 19.83 -0.75 -25.65
C ILE A 328 19.62 0.52 -26.45
N ASP A 329 19.07 0.39 -27.65
CA ASP A 329 18.68 1.54 -28.47
C ASP A 329 17.55 2.36 -27.80
N ALA A 330 17.30 3.55 -28.33
CA ALA A 330 16.28 4.45 -27.80
C ALA A 330 14.90 3.77 -27.75
N THR A 331 14.54 3.00 -28.78
CA THR A 331 13.29 2.23 -28.86
C THR A 331 13.10 1.32 -27.65
N ARG A 332 14.11 0.50 -27.34
CA ARG A 332 14.07 -0.45 -26.23
C ARG A 332 14.19 0.24 -24.88
N GLN A 333 14.90 1.38 -24.78
CA GLN A 333 14.91 2.20 -23.57
C GLN A 333 13.53 2.76 -23.24
N VAL A 334 12.82 3.32 -24.22
CA VAL A 334 11.43 3.78 -24.04
C VAL A 334 10.55 2.63 -23.58
N TYR A 335 10.67 1.46 -24.22
CA TYR A 335 9.88 0.28 -23.88
C TYR A 335 10.11 -0.20 -22.44
N ILE A 336 11.37 -0.32 -22.00
CA ILE A 336 11.70 -0.75 -20.65
C ILE A 336 11.19 0.27 -19.62
N ALA A 337 11.48 1.56 -19.83
CA ALA A 337 11.11 2.61 -18.89
C ALA A 337 9.58 2.76 -18.77
N TRP A 338 8.87 2.74 -19.90
CA TRP A 338 7.41 2.81 -19.91
C TRP A 338 6.78 1.58 -19.22
N ASN A 339 7.27 0.37 -19.51
CA ASN A 339 6.79 -0.84 -18.84
C ASN A 339 6.97 -0.78 -17.33
N GLN A 340 8.13 -0.32 -16.83
CA GLN A 340 8.32 -0.13 -15.39
C GLN A 340 7.28 0.84 -14.82
N LEU A 341 7.00 1.97 -15.50
CA LEU A 341 6.03 2.96 -15.02
C LEU A 341 4.59 2.43 -14.93
N VAL A 342 4.19 1.53 -15.85
CA VAL A 342 2.81 1.03 -15.92
C VAL A 342 2.58 -0.28 -15.18
N THR A 343 3.63 -1.09 -14.97
CA THR A 343 3.52 -2.41 -14.32
C THR A 343 4.10 -2.46 -12.90
N ASN A 344 5.08 -1.60 -12.58
CA ASN A 344 5.76 -1.65 -11.29
C ASN A 344 5.13 -0.67 -10.29
N GLU A 345 4.29 -1.20 -9.41
CA GLU A 345 3.63 -0.41 -8.36
C GLU A 345 4.62 0.06 -7.26
N ASN A 346 5.82 -0.53 -7.20
CA ASN A 346 6.81 -0.37 -6.12
C ASN A 346 7.96 0.60 -6.46
N LEU A 347 7.80 1.43 -7.48
CA LEU A 347 8.81 2.44 -7.82
C LEU A 347 8.87 3.55 -6.76
N SER A 348 10.08 3.93 -6.34
CA SER A 348 10.30 5.17 -5.59
C SER A 348 9.95 6.40 -6.44
N ALA A 349 9.81 7.58 -5.81
CA ALA A 349 9.58 8.82 -6.55
C ALA A 349 10.76 9.17 -7.49
N GLU A 350 11.99 8.84 -7.10
CA GLU A 350 13.19 9.03 -7.91
C GLU A 350 13.23 8.09 -9.11
N GLU A 351 12.95 6.79 -8.91
CA GLU A 351 12.86 5.82 -10.00
C GLU A 351 11.73 6.18 -10.98
N ARG A 352 10.55 6.58 -10.48
CA ARG A 352 9.45 7.07 -11.34
C ARG A 352 9.87 8.28 -12.18
N TYR A 353 10.57 9.24 -11.57
CA TYR A 353 11.08 10.40 -12.29
C TYR A 353 12.11 10.00 -13.36
N ALA A 354 13.05 9.11 -13.02
CA ALA A 354 14.08 8.62 -13.94
C ALA A 354 13.46 7.90 -15.14
N TYR A 355 12.58 6.93 -14.92
CA TYR A 355 11.92 6.23 -16.02
C TYR A 355 11.05 7.17 -16.86
N ARG A 356 10.31 8.11 -16.23
CA ARG A 356 9.51 9.09 -16.99
C ARG A 356 10.43 9.94 -17.87
N ARG A 357 11.54 10.44 -17.33
CA ARG A 357 12.53 11.19 -18.10
C ARG A 357 13.03 10.35 -19.28
N ASP A 358 13.40 9.09 -19.04
CA ASP A 358 13.96 8.22 -20.07
C ASP A 358 12.96 7.91 -21.18
N VAL A 359 11.65 7.82 -20.89
CA VAL A 359 10.61 7.75 -21.92
C VAL A 359 10.63 9.00 -22.79
N PHE A 360 10.50 10.20 -22.19
CA PHE A 360 10.42 11.45 -22.96
C PHE A 360 11.69 11.73 -23.75
N THR A 361 12.87 11.65 -23.12
CA THR A 361 14.13 12.04 -23.77
C THR A 361 14.48 11.19 -24.98
N ASN A 362 13.99 9.95 -25.03
CA ASN A 362 14.27 9.00 -26.11
C ASN A 362 13.18 8.96 -27.21
N LEU A 363 12.04 9.65 -27.03
CA LEU A 363 11.00 9.76 -28.07
C LEU A 363 11.52 10.23 -29.45
N PRO A 364 12.47 11.17 -29.56
CA PRO A 364 12.95 11.61 -30.87
C PRO A 364 13.74 10.55 -31.64
N ASP A 365 14.39 9.65 -30.92
CA ASP A 365 15.38 8.71 -31.46
C ASP A 365 14.83 7.28 -31.60
N MET A 366 13.61 7.02 -31.13
CA MET A 366 12.97 5.71 -31.26
C MET A 366 12.43 5.45 -32.67
N ASP A 367 12.23 4.17 -32.98
CA ASP A 367 11.45 3.72 -34.14
C ASP A 367 10.09 3.18 -33.65
N TRP A 368 9.01 3.85 -34.04
CA TRP A 368 7.65 3.53 -33.62
C TRP A 368 7.19 2.14 -34.07
N GLN A 369 7.60 1.68 -35.27
CA GLN A 369 7.20 0.34 -35.73
C GLN A 369 7.97 -0.74 -34.99
N GLU A 370 9.27 -0.53 -34.74
CA GLU A 370 10.06 -1.44 -33.91
C GLU A 370 9.51 -1.49 -32.47
N PHE A 371 9.11 -0.34 -31.90
CA PHE A 371 8.45 -0.29 -30.60
C PHE A 371 7.16 -1.10 -30.58
N GLY A 372 6.31 -0.95 -31.61
CA GLY A 372 5.09 -1.74 -31.76
C GLY A 372 5.35 -3.25 -31.78
N ALA A 373 6.46 -3.67 -32.39
CA ALA A 373 6.88 -5.05 -32.48
C ALA A 373 7.43 -5.64 -31.16
N LEU A 374 7.84 -4.81 -30.20
CA LEU A 374 8.26 -5.28 -28.86
C LEU A 374 7.09 -5.82 -28.02
N GLY A 375 5.85 -5.39 -28.32
CA GLY A 375 4.59 -5.99 -27.83
C GLY A 375 4.09 -5.54 -26.43
N GLY A 376 2.81 -5.85 -26.13
CA GLY A 376 2.35 -6.44 -24.87
C GLY A 376 1.83 -5.57 -23.71
N ILE A 377 0.60 -5.01 -23.78
CA ILE A 377 -0.26 -4.82 -22.58
C ILE A 377 -1.76 -5.08 -22.88
N ASP A 378 -2.25 -4.90 -24.12
CA ASP A 378 -3.67 -5.11 -24.43
C ASP A 378 -3.96 -5.33 -25.94
N SER A 379 -5.23 -5.57 -26.26
CA SER A 379 -5.72 -5.80 -27.63
C SER A 379 -5.67 -4.58 -28.55
N SER A 380 -5.39 -3.38 -28.01
CA SER A 380 -5.37 -2.11 -28.73
C SER A 380 -4.08 -1.90 -29.52
N GLY A 381 -2.97 -2.54 -29.12
CA GLY A 381 -1.66 -2.42 -29.77
C GLY A 381 -0.72 -1.48 -29.01
N THR A 382 0.55 -1.90 -28.84
CA THR A 382 1.56 -1.28 -27.96
C THR A 382 1.79 0.21 -28.22
N ILE A 383 1.75 0.65 -29.48
CA ILE A 383 1.92 2.07 -29.85
C ILE A 383 0.78 2.91 -29.29
N PHE A 384 -0.47 2.47 -29.47
CA PHE A 384 -1.65 3.20 -28.96
C PHE A 384 -1.63 3.27 -27.43
N ALA A 385 -1.21 2.21 -26.75
CA ALA A 385 -1.06 2.21 -25.29
C ALA A 385 -0.01 3.23 -24.81
N LEU A 386 1.13 3.35 -25.50
CA LEU A 386 2.11 4.39 -25.18
C LEU A 386 1.55 5.80 -25.46
N LEU A 387 0.87 6.00 -26.59
CA LEU A 387 0.27 7.31 -26.93
C LEU A 387 -0.81 7.72 -25.93
N ASP A 388 -1.66 6.78 -25.50
CA ASP A 388 -2.66 7.01 -24.46
C ASP A 388 -1.98 7.39 -23.15
N TRP A 389 -0.95 6.65 -22.72
CA TRP A 389 -0.18 6.96 -21.52
C TRP A 389 0.49 8.35 -21.60
N LEU A 390 1.11 8.67 -22.74
CA LEU A 390 1.71 9.98 -22.99
C LEU A 390 0.65 11.09 -22.93
N SER A 391 -0.57 10.82 -23.41
CA SER A 391 -1.65 11.80 -23.36
C SER A 391 -2.15 12.04 -21.93
N GLN A 392 -2.19 11.01 -21.09
CA GLN A 392 -2.80 11.07 -19.75
C GLN A 392 -1.93 11.76 -18.68
N GLN A 393 -0.79 12.34 -19.06
CA GLN A 393 0.06 13.05 -18.11
C GLN A 393 -0.67 14.26 -17.49
N GLU A 394 -0.49 14.46 -16.19
CA GLU A 394 -1.10 15.58 -15.44
C GLU A 394 -0.49 16.93 -15.89
N HIS A 395 0.81 16.94 -16.17
CA HIS A 395 1.54 18.12 -16.62
C HIS A 395 2.69 17.72 -17.56
N TYR A 396 3.02 18.62 -18.49
CA TYR A 396 4.22 18.53 -19.33
C TYR A 396 5.22 19.62 -18.92
N SER A 397 6.47 19.23 -18.70
CA SER A 397 7.57 20.18 -18.58
C SER A 397 7.88 20.82 -19.94
N SER A 398 8.57 21.96 -19.98
CA SER A 398 9.05 22.53 -21.26
C SER A 398 10.00 21.59 -22.01
N GLY A 399 10.68 20.68 -21.30
CA GLY A 399 11.47 19.61 -21.92
C GLY A 399 10.58 18.54 -22.54
N ASP A 400 9.54 18.11 -21.85
CA ASP A 400 8.60 17.10 -22.34
C ASP A 400 7.91 17.60 -23.62
N ILE A 401 7.48 18.86 -23.64
CA ILE A 401 6.87 19.48 -24.83
C ILE A 401 7.82 19.42 -26.02
N TYR A 402 9.10 19.75 -25.81
CA TYR A 402 10.12 19.64 -26.86
C TYR A 402 10.29 18.20 -27.34
N PHE A 403 10.38 17.23 -26.43
CA PHE A 403 10.54 15.84 -26.82
C PHE A 403 9.31 15.23 -27.49
N ILE A 404 8.10 15.61 -27.08
CA ILE A 404 6.84 15.24 -27.75
C ILE A 404 6.84 15.80 -29.18
N GLN A 405 7.17 17.07 -29.38
CA GLN A 405 7.28 17.66 -30.72
C GLN A 405 8.23 16.85 -31.60
N ARG A 406 9.41 16.52 -31.08
CA ARG A 406 10.43 15.79 -31.84
C ARG A 406 10.10 14.31 -32.03
N GLY A 407 9.38 13.69 -31.10
CA GLY A 407 8.88 12.32 -31.22
C GLY A 407 7.90 12.12 -32.37
N TYR A 408 7.16 13.15 -32.77
CA TYR A 408 6.32 13.12 -33.97
C TYR A 408 7.11 13.01 -35.28
N ALA A 409 8.36 13.49 -35.28
CA ALA A 409 9.26 13.38 -36.42
C ALA A 409 10.17 12.14 -36.33
N ALA A 410 10.00 11.32 -35.29
CA ALA A 410 10.76 10.09 -35.13
C ALA A 410 10.37 9.04 -36.17
N ARG A 411 11.22 8.03 -36.33
CA ARG A 411 11.08 7.04 -37.40
C ARG A 411 9.87 6.13 -37.16
N GLY A 412 9.21 5.71 -38.23
CA GLY A 412 8.20 4.65 -38.17
C GLY A 412 6.80 5.10 -37.75
N ILE A 413 6.57 6.38 -37.50
CA ILE A 413 5.22 6.88 -37.23
C ILE A 413 4.44 7.06 -38.54
N ASP A 414 3.32 6.36 -38.70
CA ASP A 414 2.50 6.41 -39.91
C ASP A 414 1.01 6.10 -39.65
N GLY A 415 0.19 6.32 -40.68
CA GLY A 415 -1.23 5.97 -40.69
C GLY A 415 -2.00 6.49 -39.48
N ALA A 416 -2.76 5.61 -38.83
CA ALA A 416 -3.57 5.94 -37.66
C ALA A 416 -2.73 6.38 -36.44
N TYR A 417 -1.49 5.90 -36.30
CA TYR A 417 -0.61 6.31 -35.21
C TYR A 417 -0.18 7.76 -35.35
N ALA A 418 0.09 8.21 -36.57
CA ALA A 418 0.40 9.60 -36.85
C ALA A 418 -0.79 10.53 -36.55
N GLU A 419 -2.02 10.08 -36.84
CA GLU A 419 -3.24 10.81 -36.50
C GLU A 419 -3.41 10.94 -34.97
N ASP A 420 -3.24 9.85 -34.22
CA ASP A 420 -3.35 9.89 -32.76
C ASP A 420 -2.27 10.75 -32.11
N TYR A 421 -1.07 10.75 -32.68
CA TYR A 421 0.00 11.63 -32.23
C TYR A 421 -0.32 13.11 -32.45
N CYS A 422 -1.07 13.47 -33.50
CA CYS A 422 -1.53 14.85 -33.68
C CYS A 422 -2.39 15.33 -32.49
N TYR A 423 -3.22 14.45 -31.92
CA TYR A 423 -3.96 14.77 -30.69
C TYR A 423 -3.04 14.93 -29.47
N LEU A 424 -1.95 14.16 -29.39
CA LEU A 424 -0.92 14.36 -28.36
C LEU A 424 -0.20 15.71 -28.53
N LEU A 425 0.14 16.12 -29.76
CA LEU A 425 0.74 17.43 -30.05
C LEU A 425 -0.18 18.57 -29.63
N SER A 426 -1.48 18.50 -29.96
CA SER A 426 -2.44 19.55 -29.58
C SER A 426 -2.64 19.61 -28.07
N ARG A 427 -2.67 18.46 -27.38
CA ARG A 427 -2.71 18.43 -25.91
C ARG A 427 -1.47 19.06 -25.27
N ALA A 428 -0.28 18.76 -25.79
CA ALA A 428 0.96 19.40 -25.33
C ALA A 428 0.94 20.91 -25.59
N LEU A 429 0.44 21.36 -26.74
CA LEU A 429 0.24 22.77 -27.08
C LEU A 429 -0.67 23.47 -26.07
N PHE A 430 -1.85 22.91 -25.81
CA PHE A 430 -2.84 23.55 -24.95
C PHE A 430 -2.42 23.61 -23.48
N SER A 431 -1.49 22.73 -23.05
CA SER A 431 -0.93 22.76 -21.71
C SER A 431 -0.08 24.01 -21.42
N ASP A 432 0.74 24.45 -22.38
CA ASP A 432 1.53 25.68 -22.31
C ASP A 432 1.88 26.17 -23.73
N PRO A 433 1.01 27.02 -24.34
CA PRO A 433 1.20 27.49 -25.72
C PRO A 433 2.51 28.26 -25.92
N VAL A 434 2.97 28.96 -24.88
CA VAL A 434 4.18 29.78 -24.94
C VAL A 434 5.41 28.89 -24.89
N ALA A 435 5.46 27.91 -23.99
CA ALA A 435 6.54 26.92 -23.98
C ALA A 435 6.57 26.09 -25.28
N TYR A 436 5.40 25.78 -25.84
CA TYR A 436 5.29 25.09 -27.13
C TYR A 436 5.92 25.87 -28.28
N ALA A 437 5.62 27.17 -28.39
CA ALA A 437 6.25 28.05 -29.37
C ALA A 437 7.77 28.17 -29.17
N LYS A 438 8.24 28.22 -27.92
CA LYS A 438 9.68 28.22 -27.60
C LYS A 438 10.36 26.91 -27.99
N ALA A 439 9.68 25.78 -27.80
CA ALA A 439 10.19 24.47 -28.19
C ALA A 439 10.31 24.35 -29.71
N LEU A 440 9.31 24.84 -30.47
CA LEU A 440 9.37 24.92 -31.93
C LEU A 440 10.57 25.75 -32.42
N ALA A 441 10.86 26.86 -31.73
CA ALA A 441 11.98 27.72 -32.07
C ALA A 441 13.37 27.10 -31.81
N ARG A 442 13.47 25.95 -31.14
CA ARG A 442 14.76 25.27 -30.94
C ARG A 442 15.11 24.50 -32.21
N SER A 443 16.06 25.03 -32.98
CA SER A 443 16.56 24.41 -34.22
C SER A 443 17.94 23.77 -34.08
N THR A 444 18.11 22.65 -34.80
CA THR A 444 19.37 22.02 -35.19
C THR A 444 19.62 22.28 -36.68
N ALA A 445 20.81 21.91 -37.20
CA ALA A 445 21.29 22.35 -38.52
C ALA A 445 20.39 21.99 -39.73
N ASP A 446 19.40 21.09 -39.57
CA ASP A 446 18.51 20.60 -40.64
C ASP A 446 17.01 20.53 -40.20
N ASP A 447 16.54 21.42 -39.31
CA ASP A 447 15.24 21.28 -38.62
C ASP A 447 13.98 21.82 -39.34
N GLU A 448 14.08 22.56 -40.44
CA GLU A 448 12.93 23.29 -41.02
C GLU A 448 11.80 22.35 -41.47
N ALA A 449 12.16 21.21 -42.09
CA ALA A 449 11.20 20.19 -42.50
C ALA A 449 10.52 19.52 -41.30
N VAL A 450 11.27 19.31 -40.22
CA VAL A 450 10.77 18.74 -38.95
C VAL A 450 9.79 19.71 -38.29
N GLN A 451 10.16 20.98 -38.17
CA GLN A 451 9.28 22.02 -37.61
C GLN A 451 8.00 22.18 -38.44
N THR A 452 8.10 22.12 -39.77
CA THR A 452 6.96 22.17 -40.67
C THR A 452 6.02 20.98 -40.47
N LEU A 453 6.57 19.76 -40.34
CA LEU A 453 5.82 18.55 -40.05
C LEU A 453 5.08 18.67 -38.72
N ILE A 454 5.79 19.09 -37.66
CA ILE A 454 5.23 19.28 -36.32
C ILE A 454 4.11 20.32 -36.35
N MET A 455 4.31 21.47 -37.00
CA MET A 455 3.29 22.50 -37.14
C MET A 455 2.03 21.98 -37.83
N GLY A 456 2.19 21.21 -38.92
CA GLY A 456 1.08 20.60 -39.64
C GLY A 456 0.28 19.62 -38.77
N GLY A 457 0.98 18.70 -38.09
CA GLY A 457 0.34 17.73 -37.19
C GLY A 457 -0.33 18.40 -35.99
N THR A 458 0.32 19.42 -35.41
CA THR A 458 -0.24 20.19 -34.29
C THR A 458 -1.54 20.86 -34.68
N ALA A 459 -1.56 21.56 -35.82
CA ALA A 459 -2.75 22.26 -36.29
C ALA A 459 -3.88 21.28 -36.64
N TYR A 460 -3.56 20.18 -37.33
CA TYR A 460 -4.51 19.11 -37.60
C TYR A 460 -5.18 18.60 -36.31
N GLY A 461 -4.40 18.30 -35.27
CA GLY A 461 -4.95 17.84 -33.99
C GLY A 461 -5.71 18.94 -33.23
N ALA A 462 -5.35 20.21 -33.43
CA ALA A 462 -5.95 21.34 -32.75
C ALA A 462 -7.32 21.75 -33.35
N ASP A 463 -7.58 21.50 -34.63
CA ASP A 463 -8.85 21.81 -35.30
C ASP A 463 -10.08 21.20 -34.63
N TYR A 464 -9.88 20.07 -33.93
CA TYR A 464 -10.92 19.38 -33.18
C TYR A 464 -11.29 20.06 -31.85
N TYR A 465 -10.53 21.08 -31.42
CA TYR A 465 -10.65 21.74 -30.12
C TYR A 465 -10.70 23.28 -30.24
N PRO A 466 -11.73 23.85 -30.88
CA PRO A 466 -11.78 25.28 -31.20
C PRO A 466 -11.74 26.20 -29.96
N ALA A 467 -12.32 25.79 -28.83
CA ALA A 467 -12.29 26.58 -27.59
C ALA A 467 -10.88 26.65 -26.97
N ASP A 468 -10.13 25.55 -27.04
CA ASP A 468 -8.75 25.49 -26.56
C ASP A 468 -7.83 26.29 -27.49
N CYS A 469 -8.09 26.28 -28.81
CA CYS A 469 -7.40 27.15 -29.77
C CYS A 469 -7.57 28.64 -29.44
N GLU A 470 -8.78 29.10 -29.13
CA GLU A 470 -9.01 30.50 -28.74
C GLU A 470 -8.22 30.89 -27.47
N THR A 471 -8.17 29.97 -26.51
CA THR A 471 -7.39 30.16 -25.27
C THR A 471 -5.89 30.22 -25.55
N ALA A 472 -5.39 29.31 -26.40
CA ALA A 472 -3.99 29.27 -26.79
C ALA A 472 -3.56 30.51 -27.59
N VAL A 473 -4.40 30.97 -28.52
CA VAL A 473 -4.20 32.23 -29.25
C VAL A 473 -4.09 33.41 -28.29
N SER A 474 -4.97 33.48 -27.29
CA SER A 474 -4.94 34.55 -26.28
C SER A 474 -3.66 34.54 -25.45
N ALA A 475 -3.17 33.36 -25.08
CA ALA A 475 -1.91 33.19 -24.35
C ALA A 475 -0.69 33.62 -25.20
N LEU A 476 -0.67 33.23 -26.48
CA LEU A 476 0.38 33.63 -27.43
C LEU A 476 0.36 35.15 -27.67
N ASP A 477 -0.82 35.74 -27.86
CA ASP A 477 -0.96 37.20 -28.03
C ASP A 477 -0.45 37.96 -26.80
N ALA A 478 -0.75 37.48 -25.59
CA ALA A 478 -0.22 38.08 -24.37
C ALA A 478 1.32 38.02 -24.31
N ALA A 479 1.92 36.88 -24.65
CA ALA A 479 3.38 36.70 -24.64
C ALA A 479 4.09 37.56 -25.71
N ILE A 480 3.52 37.63 -26.92
CA ILE A 480 4.03 38.46 -28.02
C ILE A 480 3.96 39.95 -27.63
N ASN A 481 2.82 40.42 -27.11
CA ASN A 481 2.64 41.82 -26.72
C ASN A 481 3.50 42.22 -25.51
N ALA A 482 3.77 41.29 -24.60
CA ALA A 482 4.66 41.51 -23.46
C ALA A 482 6.15 41.55 -23.86
N ASN A 483 6.49 41.25 -25.12
CA ASN A 483 7.86 41.15 -25.62
C ASN A 483 8.73 40.20 -24.76
N ALA A 484 8.12 39.09 -24.32
CA ALA A 484 8.72 38.11 -23.40
C ALA A 484 9.48 36.97 -24.12
N LEU A 485 9.58 37.05 -25.45
CA LEU A 485 10.14 36.04 -26.34
C LEU A 485 11.34 36.62 -27.10
N THR A 486 12.29 35.77 -27.51
CA THR A 486 13.34 36.16 -28.47
C THR A 486 12.72 36.45 -29.84
N ALA A 487 13.50 37.03 -30.77
CA ALA A 487 13.00 37.30 -32.12
C ALA A 487 12.57 36.01 -32.86
N GLU A 488 13.36 34.94 -32.73
CA GLU A 488 13.06 33.63 -33.32
C GLU A 488 11.83 33.00 -32.68
N GLU A 489 11.75 32.99 -31.35
CA GLU A 489 10.57 32.51 -30.59
C GLU A 489 9.31 33.31 -30.95
N THR A 490 9.43 34.62 -31.14
CA THR A 490 8.32 35.49 -31.56
C THR A 490 7.83 35.13 -32.95
N GLY A 491 8.75 34.83 -33.87
CA GLY A 491 8.40 34.37 -35.22
C GLY A 491 7.58 33.09 -35.20
N TRP A 492 8.03 32.08 -34.47
CA TRP A 492 7.32 30.80 -34.31
C TRP A 492 6.00 30.96 -33.55
N ALA A 493 5.95 31.79 -32.51
CA ALA A 493 4.71 32.09 -31.79
C ALA A 493 3.65 32.73 -32.70
N LYS A 494 4.05 33.68 -33.56
CA LYS A 494 3.15 34.29 -34.56
C LYS A 494 2.64 33.26 -35.57
N LEU A 495 3.53 32.38 -36.04
CA LEU A 495 3.16 31.32 -36.99
C LEU A 495 2.17 30.33 -36.38
N LEU A 496 2.46 29.83 -35.18
CA LEU A 496 1.57 28.95 -34.44
C LEU A 496 0.21 29.61 -34.19
N ARG A 497 0.21 30.86 -33.74
CA ARG A 497 -1.01 31.66 -33.57
C ARG A 497 -1.80 31.81 -34.88
N TYR A 498 -1.13 31.99 -36.02
CA TYR A 498 -1.80 32.08 -37.33
C TYR A 498 -2.54 30.79 -37.67
N TYR A 499 -1.91 29.63 -37.48
CA TYR A 499 -2.54 28.33 -37.71
C TYR A 499 -3.77 28.13 -36.79
N LEU A 500 -3.63 28.41 -35.49
CA LEU A 500 -4.72 28.23 -34.52
C LEU A 500 -5.91 29.17 -34.74
N ALA A 501 -5.67 30.38 -35.24
CA ALA A 501 -6.72 31.35 -35.52
C ALA A 501 -7.44 31.11 -36.86
N ASN A 502 -6.87 30.26 -37.73
CA ASN A 502 -7.41 29.94 -39.05
C ASN A 502 -7.46 28.41 -39.19
N PRO A 503 -8.44 27.73 -38.56
CA PRO A 503 -8.58 26.29 -38.69
C PRO A 503 -8.91 25.90 -40.14
N ASN A 504 -8.52 24.69 -40.53
CA ASN A 504 -8.72 24.17 -41.87
C ASN A 504 -9.22 22.72 -41.81
N ASP A 505 -9.81 22.18 -42.87
CA ASP A 505 -10.34 20.80 -42.91
C ASP A 505 -9.19 19.76 -43.09
N GLY A 506 -8.06 19.96 -42.40
CA GLY A 506 -6.91 19.05 -42.39
C GLY A 506 -5.89 19.21 -43.53
N TYR A 507 -6.02 20.24 -44.38
CA TYR A 507 -5.10 20.46 -45.51
C TYR A 507 -4.35 21.79 -45.44
N TYR A 508 -3.14 21.78 -44.90
CA TYR A 508 -2.36 22.99 -44.63
C TYR A 508 -1.37 23.39 -45.74
N ALA A 509 -1.45 22.82 -46.95
CA ALA A 509 -0.42 23.02 -47.97
C ALA A 509 -0.15 24.49 -48.31
N ASP A 510 -1.21 25.32 -48.34
CA ASP A 510 -1.15 26.74 -48.73
C ASP A 510 -0.78 27.68 -47.57
N TYR A 511 -0.53 27.15 -46.36
CA TYR A 511 -0.17 27.94 -45.19
C TYR A 511 1.33 28.21 -45.17
N PRO A 512 1.78 29.37 -44.64
CA PRO A 512 3.21 29.66 -44.47
C PRO A 512 3.87 28.57 -43.61
N LYS A 513 5.04 28.08 -44.03
CA LYS A 513 5.78 26.99 -43.37
C LYS A 513 6.81 27.51 -42.39
N THR A 514 7.27 28.73 -42.60
CA THR A 514 8.27 29.37 -41.76
C THR A 514 7.79 30.73 -41.25
N PRO A 515 8.36 31.23 -40.14
CA PRO A 515 8.11 32.59 -39.70
C PRO A 515 8.42 33.65 -40.78
N ALA A 516 9.43 33.40 -41.62
CA ALA A 516 9.80 34.31 -42.70
C ALA A 516 8.75 34.36 -43.82
N GLU A 517 8.06 33.26 -44.11
CA GLU A 517 6.97 33.22 -45.10
C GLU A 517 5.73 33.96 -44.63
N LEU A 518 5.45 33.97 -43.32
CA LEU A 518 4.29 34.69 -42.76
C LEU A 518 4.43 36.22 -42.81
N GLU A 519 5.67 36.72 -42.78
CA GLU A 519 5.96 38.17 -42.81
C GLU A 519 5.99 38.75 -44.24
N ASN A 520 6.01 37.89 -45.27
CA ASN A 520 5.96 38.25 -46.69
C ASN A 520 4.53 38.17 -47.24
#